data_AF-A0A091HAF9-F1
#
_entry.id   AF-A0A091HAF9-F1
#
_cell.length_a   1.000
_cell.length_b   1.000
_cell.length_c   1.000
_cell.angle_alpha   90.00
_cell.angle_beta   90.00
_cell.angle_gamma   90.00
#
_symmetry.space_group_name_H-M   'P 1'
#
loop_
_entity.id
_entity.type
_entity.pdbx_description
1 polymer ?
#
loop_
_entity_poly.entity_id
_entity_poly.type
_entity_poly.pdbx_seq_one_letter_code
_entity_poly.pdbx_strand_id
1 'polypeptide(L)' 'MENNSTLEVIYVTQNNTIQNTTAAGRYNVSMAFYDSDSFSTPVHQFPYYVELNQTLFAQVSLYSTDPNLL' A
#
# COMPACT_ATOMS: atom_id res chain seq x y z
N MET A 1 13.07 9.40 6.05
CA MET A 1 11.71 9.97 5.99
C MET A 1 10.74 8.82 6.17
N GLU A 2 9.90 8.86 7.21
CA GLU A 2 8.89 7.83 7.46
C GLU A 2 7.67 8.12 6.58
N ASN A 3 7.31 7.16 5.72
CA ASN A 3 6.14 7.26 4.85
C ASN A 3 4.91 6.76 5.62
N ASN A 4 4.17 7.68 6.24
CA ASN A 4 2.97 7.33 6.99
C ASN A 4 1.78 7.16 6.02
N SER A 5 1.21 5.95 5.95
CA SER A 5 -0.02 5.67 5.20
C SER A 5 -1.17 5.39 6.17
N THR A 6 -2.30 6.09 6.00
CA THR A 6 -3.53 5.92 6.78
C THR A 6 -4.62 5.33 5.87
N LEU A 7 -5.24 4.23 6.28
CA LEU A 7 -6.41 3.66 5.61
C LEU A 7 -7.63 3.78 6.54
N GLU A 8 -8.75 4.28 6.02
CA GLU A 8 -10.03 4.43 6.72
C GLU A 8 -11.07 3.49 6.09
N VAL A 9 -11.69 2.64 6.91
CA VAL A 9 -12.73 1.69 6.46
C VAL A 9 -14.00 1.93 7.26
N ILE A 10 -15.13 2.12 6.55
CA ILE A 10 -16.45 2.38 7.15
C ILE A 10 -17.33 1.14 6.94
N TYR A 11 -17.87 0.57 8.01
CA TYR A 11 -18.83 -0.53 7.96
C TYR A 11 -20.25 -0.01 8.25
N VAL A 12 -21.23 -0.41 7.43
CA VAL A 12 -22.65 -0.10 7.64
C VAL A 12 -23.40 -1.41 7.87
N THR A 13 -23.89 -1.63 9.09
CA THR A 13 -24.69 -2.81 9.44
C THR A 13 -26.19 -2.54 9.27
N GLN A 14 -26.90 -3.45 8.60
CA GLN A 14 -28.33 -3.31 8.27
C GLN A 14 -29.32 -3.55 9.43
N ASN A 15 -28.85 -3.77 10.66
CA ASN A 15 -29.72 -3.83 11.83
C ASN A 15 -29.82 -2.45 12.49
N ASN A 16 -31.03 -2.11 12.93
CA ASN A 16 -31.61 -0.84 13.41
C ASN A 16 -30.85 -0.01 14.48
N THR A 17 -29.53 -0.10 14.56
CA THR A 17 -28.66 0.72 15.39
C THR A 17 -27.45 1.10 14.55
N ILE A 18 -27.45 2.32 14.01
CA ILE A 18 -26.30 2.88 13.33
C ILE A 18 -25.22 3.12 14.39
N GLN A 19 -24.29 2.18 14.54
CA GLN A 19 -23.06 2.39 15.31
C GLN A 19 -21.97 2.80 14.32
N ASN A 20 -21.63 4.08 14.32
CA ASN A 20 -20.50 4.61 13.56
C ASN A 20 -19.19 4.19 14.26
N THR A 21 -18.79 2.94 14.08
CA THR A 21 -17.49 2.46 14.56
C THR A 21 -16.44 2.83 13.53
N THR A 22 -15.78 3.97 13.74
CA THR A 22 -14.59 4.34 12.95
C THR A 22 -13.38 3.60 13.51
N ALA A 23 -12.83 2.66 12.76
CA ALA A 23 -11.58 1.99 13.09
C ALA A 23 -10.47 2.55 12.19
N ALA A 24 -9.46 3.17 12.80
CA ALA A 24 -8.25 3.60 12.10
C ALA A 24 -7.16 2.53 12.29
N GLY A 25 -6.68 1.96 11.18
CA GLY A 25 -5.59 0.99 11.18
C GLY A 25 -4.30 1.64 10.66
N ARG A 26 -3.17 1.33 11.30
CA ARG A 26 -1.83 1.61 10.76
C ARG A 26 -1.26 0.32 10.23
N TYR A 27 -0.90 0.32 8.95
CA TYR A 27 -0.30 -0.82 8.30
C TYR A 27 1.12 -0.50 7.88
N ASN A 28 2.01 -1.45 8.10
CA ASN A 28 3.39 -1.33 7.65
C ASN A 28 3.44 -1.72 6.18
N VAL A 29 3.56 -0.74 5.29
CA VAL A 29 3.56 -0.95 3.84
C VAL A 29 4.85 -0.39 3.25
N SER A 30 5.47 -1.11 2.34
CA SER A 30 6.62 -0.63 1.56
C SER A 30 6.33 -0.68 0.07
N MET A 31 6.93 0.21 -0.71
CA MET A 31 6.86 0.22 -2.16
C MET A 31 8.26 0.34 -2.76
N ALA A 32 8.52 -0.41 -3.83
CA ALA A 32 9.77 -0.33 -4.60
C ALA A 32 9.48 -0.36 -6.11
N PHE A 33 10.30 0.35 -6.88
CA PHE A 33 10.34 0.26 -8.33
C PHE A 33 11.35 -0.81 -8.76
N TYR A 34 11.14 -1.41 -9.93
CA TYR A 34 11.97 -2.46 -10.49
C TYR A 34 12.27 -2.20 -11.97
N ASP A 35 13.39 -2.76 -12.43
CA ASP A 35 13.83 -2.61 -13.83
C ASP A 35 12.91 -3.34 -14.83
N SER A 36 12.20 -4.39 -14.38
CA SER A 36 11.34 -5.24 -15.22
C SER A 36 10.18 -5.85 -14.43
N ASP A 37 9.25 -6.47 -15.16
CA ASP A 37 8.13 -7.27 -14.65
C ASP A 37 8.55 -8.55 -13.92
N SER A 38 9.83 -8.91 -13.94
CA SER A 38 10.36 -10.00 -13.10
C SER A 38 10.43 -9.63 -11.61
N PHE A 39 10.34 -8.33 -11.28
CA PHE A 39 10.46 -7.81 -9.90
C PHE A 39 11.71 -8.32 -9.16
N SER A 40 12.80 -8.59 -9.88
CA SER A 40 14.03 -9.17 -9.33
C SER A 40 15.07 -8.11 -8.93
N THR A 41 15.17 -7.03 -9.72
CA THR A 41 16.15 -5.96 -9.51
C THR A 41 15.46 -4.66 -9.11
N PRO A 42 15.49 -4.28 -7.81
CA PRO A 42 14.91 -3.03 -7.36
C PRO A 42 15.74 -1.81 -7.77
N VAL A 43 15.07 -0.73 -8.14
CA VAL A 43 15.67 0.56 -8.46
C VAL A 43 15.99 1.30 -7.16
N HIS A 44 17.28 1.56 -6.92
CA HIS A 44 17.76 2.29 -5.73
C HIS A 44 18.16 3.74 -6.02
N GLN A 45 18.10 4.17 -7.28
CA GLN A 45 18.48 5.53 -7.66
C GLN A 45 17.47 6.54 -7.12
N PHE A 46 17.99 7.59 -6.46
CA PHE A 46 17.18 8.72 -6.01
C PHE A 46 17.81 10.05 -6.46
N PRO A 47 17.10 10.88 -7.25
CA PRO A 47 15.77 10.65 -7.83
C PRO A 47 15.80 9.65 -9.00
N TYR A 48 14.72 8.88 -9.17
CA TYR A 48 14.53 8.00 -10.33
C TYR A 48 13.89 8.79 -11.47
N TYR A 49 14.68 9.11 -12.49
CA TYR A 49 14.20 9.83 -13.68
C TYR A 49 13.61 8.85 -14.69
N VAL A 50 12.45 9.17 -15.23
CA VAL A 50 11.70 8.33 -16.17
C VAL A 50 11.35 9.11 -17.44
N GLU A 51 11.22 8.40 -18.56
CA GLU A 51 10.87 8.99 -19.86
C GLU A 51 9.36 8.90 -20.14
N LEU A 52 8.88 9.75 -21.05
CA LEU A 52 7.51 9.65 -21.56
C LEU A 52 7.33 8.32 -22.30
N ASN A 53 6.18 7.66 -22.09
CA ASN A 53 5.84 6.35 -22.63
C ASN A 53 6.69 5.17 -22.11
N GLN A 54 7.48 5.37 -21.05
CA GLN A 54 8.17 4.28 -20.36
C GLN A 54 7.20 3.47 -19.49
N THR A 55 7.24 2.14 -19.58
CA THR A 55 6.56 1.26 -18.63
C THR A 55 7.37 1.15 -17.34
N LEU A 56 6.72 1.39 -16.20
CA LEU A 56 7.33 1.27 -14.89
C LEU A 56 6.79 0.04 -14.16
N PHE A 57 7.68 -0.68 -13.49
CA PHE A 57 7.33 -1.82 -12.67
C PHE A 57 7.47 -1.43 -11.21
N ALA A 58 6.41 -1.65 -10.43
CA ALA A 58 6.40 -1.36 -9.01
C ALA A 58 5.72 -2.48 -8.23
N GLN A 59 6.23 -2.75 -7.04
CA GLN A 59 5.63 -3.69 -6.11
C GLN A 59 5.34 -2.98 -4.79
N VAL A 60 4.17 -3.28 -4.23
CA VAL A 60 3.75 -2.84 -2.90
C VAL A 60 3.67 -4.08 -2.01
N SER A 61 4.34 -4.03 -0.86
CA SER A 61 4.37 -5.11 0.13
C SER A 61 3.68 -4.64 1.39
N LEU A 62 2.67 -5.40 1.83
CA LEU A 62 2.02 -5.22 3.12
C LEU A 62 2.64 -6.18 4.13
N TYR A 63 3.21 -5.65 5.20
CA TYR A 63 3.66 -6.44 6.35
C TYR A 63 2.56 -6.40 7.42
N SER A 64 1.82 -7.50 7.54
CA SER A 64 0.79 -7.70 8.55
C SER A 64 1.01 -9.03 9.27
N THR A 65 0.84 -9.03 10.59
CA THR A 65 0.72 -10.25 11.40
C THR A 65 -0.74 -10.69 11.57
N ASP A 66 -1.70 -9.85 11.15
CA ASP A 66 -3.12 -10.19 11.13
C ASP A 66 -3.43 -11.00 9.86
N PRO A 67 -3.79 -12.29 9.98
CA PRO A 67 -4.12 -13.12 8.83
C PRO A 67 -5.44 -12.74 8.16
N ASN A 68 -6.29 -11.94 8.80
CA ASN A 68 -7.54 -11.45 8.20
C ASN A 68 -7.32 -10.27 7.24
N LEU A 69 -6.07 -9.80 7.13
CA LEU A 69 -5.66 -8.67 6.28
C LEU A 69 -4.95 -9.10 5.00
N LEU A 70 -4.66 -10.40 4.83
CA LEU A 70 -4.07 -10.99 3.64
C LEU A 70 -5.13 -11.64 2.75
#